data_AF-A0A3S3QGZ5-F1
#
_entry.id   AF-A0A3S3QGZ5-F1
#
_cell.length_a   1.000
_cell.length_b   1.000
_cell.length_c   1.000
_cell.angle_alpha   90.00
_cell.angle_beta   90.00
_cell.angle_gamma   90.00
#
_symmetry.space_group_name_H-M   'P 1'
#
loop_
_entity.id
_entity.type
_entity.pdbx_description
1 polymer ?
#
loop_
_entity_poly.entity_id
_entity_poly.type
_entity_poly.pdbx_seq_one_letter_code
_entity_poly.pdbx_strand_id
1 'polypeptide(L)' 'MFAVGWKAYVGLRNVPDDALIVDIYAQQFSWIFVMPNDRESEDELVVPLGKSVKLNLTSEDVLHGFS' A
#
# COMPACT_ATOMS: atom_id res chain seq x y z
N MET A 1 -14.57 13.84 21.89
CA MET A 1 -13.41 13.07 21.35
C MET A 1 -13.79 12.09 20.24
N PHE A 2 -14.95 11.41 20.30
CA PHE A 2 -15.39 10.49 19.25
C PHE A 2 -15.42 11.08 17.82
N ALA A 3 -16.03 12.26 17.62
CA ALA A 3 -16.16 12.86 16.28
C ALA A 3 -14.82 13.14 15.58
N VAL A 4 -13.79 13.56 16.34
CA VAL A 4 -12.45 13.81 15.80
C VAL A 4 -11.76 12.50 15.40
N GLY A 5 -11.83 11.48 16.26
CA GLY A 5 -11.30 10.15 15.95
C GLY A 5 -11.99 9.51 14.75
N TRP A 6 -13.32 9.64 14.65
CA TRP A 6 -14.09 9.16 13.51
C TRP A 6 -13.66 9.84 12.20
N LYS A 7 -13.51 11.17 12.20
CA LYS A 7 -13.03 11.91 11.03
C LYS A 7 -11.64 11.45 10.58
N ALA A 8 -10.73 11.22 11.52
CA ALA A 8 -9.39 10.70 11.22
C ALA A 8 -9.43 9.28 10.65
N TYR A 9 -10.22 8.37 11.26
CA TYR A 9 -10.39 7.00 10.78
C TYR A 9 -10.95 6.94 9.35
N VAL A 10 -11.98 7.74 9.06
CA VAL A 10 -12.55 7.86 7.72
C VAL A 10 -11.50 8.40 6.73
N GLY A 11 -10.70 9.38 7.14
CA GLY A 11 -9.59 9.89 6.32
C GLY A 11 -8.54 8.85 5.96
N LEU A 12 -8.25 7.89 6.85
CA LEU A 12 -7.32 6.78 6.59
C LEU A 12 -7.93 5.70 5.68
N ARG A 13 -9.26 5.58 5.65
CA ARG A 13 -9.99 4.56 4.88
C ARG A 13 -10.40 5.04 3.49
N ASN A 14 -10.54 6.35 3.29
CA ASN A 14 -10.94 6.95 2.02
C ASN A 14 -9.71 7.22 1.15
N VAL A 15 -9.41 6.28 0.26
CA VAL A 15 -8.34 6.42 -0.73
C VAL A 15 -8.86 7.24 -1.93
N PRO A 16 -8.09 8.23 -2.44
CA PRO A 16 -8.44 8.96 -3.66
C PRO A 16 -8.54 8.05 -4.89
N ASP A 17 -9.47 8.37 -5.80
CA ASP A 17 -9.74 7.55 -7.00
C ASP A 17 -8.58 7.56 -8.02
N ASP A 18 -7.74 8.59 -8.01
CA ASP A 18 -6.59 8.77 -8.92
C ASP A 18 -5.26 8.23 -8.35
N ALA A 19 -5.33 7.52 -7.22
CA ALA A 19 -4.17 6.93 -6.58
C ALA A 19 -3.46 5.92 -7.50
N LEU A 20 -2.13 5.95 -7.49
CA LEU A 20 -1.32 4.89 -8.09
C LEU A 20 -1.54 3.60 -7.32
N ILE A 21 -2.05 2.56 -7.98
CA ILE A 21 -2.22 1.24 -7.37
C ILE A 21 -0.89 0.48 -7.48
N VAL A 22 -0.42 -0.07 -6.37
CA VAL A 22 0.73 -0.97 -6.31
C VAL A 22 0.27 -2.24 -5.62
N ASP A 23 0.41 -3.37 -6.29
CA ASP A 23 0.16 -4.67 -5.68
C ASP A 23 1.44 -5.12 -4.97
N ILE A 24 1.30 -5.56 -3.72
CA ILE A 24 2.43 -5.98 -2.89
C ILE A 24 2.21 -7.44 -2.50
N TYR A 25 3.22 -8.25 -2.76
CA TYR A 25 3.27 -9.65 -2.32
C TYR A 25 4.34 -9.78 -1.25
N ALA A 26 3.92 -10.14 -0.04
CA ALA A 26 4.80 -10.38 1.08
C ALA A 26 5.06 -11.88 1.24
N GLN A 27 6.34 -12.24 1.28
CA GLN A 27 6.82 -13.62 1.43
C GLN A 27 7.98 -13.65 2.44
N GLN A 28 8.31 -14.82 2.99
CA GLN A 28 9.45 -14.97 3.89
C GLN A 28 10.78 -14.84 3.12
N PHE A 29 11.62 -13.82 3.35
CA PHE A 29 11.39 -12.56 4.06
C PHE A 29 11.75 -11.40 3.13
N SER A 30 10.98 -11.25 2.05
CA SER A 30 11.12 -10.18 1.07
C SER A 30 9.76 -9.65 0.60
N TRP A 31 9.80 -8.49 -0.03
CA TRP A 31 8.62 -7.82 -0.58
C TRP A 31 8.75 -7.69 -2.08
N ILE A 32 7.72 -8.13 -2.81
CA ILE A 32 7.61 -7.89 -4.25
C ILE A 32 6.57 -6.80 -4.49
N PHE A 33 6.97 -5.75 -5.19
CA PHE A 33 6.10 -4.65 -5.59
C PHE A 33 5.81 -4.73 -7.08
N VAL A 34 4.54 -4.82 -7.45
CA VAL A 34 4.09 -4.86 -8.85
C VAL A 34 3.39 -3.56 -9.19
N MET A 35 3.97 -2.84 -10.15
CA MET A 35 3.46 -1.58 -10.66
C MET A 35 2.37 -1.80 -11.72
N PRO A 36 1.51 -0.82 -12.04
CA PRO A 36 0.44 -0.98 -13.04
C PRO A 36 0.90 -1.29 -14.47
N ASN A 37 2.20 -1.19 -14.73
CA ASN A 37 2.84 -1.51 -16.00
C ASN A 37 3.59 -2.85 -15.95
N ASP A 38 3.25 -3.71 -14.99
CA ASP A 38 3.83 -5.02 -14.74
C ASP A 38 5.34 -4.99 -14.40
N ARG A 39 5.88 -3.82 -14.02
CA ARG A 39 7.24 -3.75 -13.50
C ARG A 39 7.27 -4.22 -12.07
N GLU A 40 8.22 -5.09 -11.78
CA GLU A 40 8.46 -5.62 -10.45
C GLU A 40 9.74 -4.99 -9.85
N SER A 41 9.70 -4.71 -8.55
CA SER A 41 10.88 -4.45 -7.74
C SER A 41 10.81 -5.26 -6.45
N GLU A 42 11.97 -5.61 -5.91
CA GLU A 42 12.10 -6.33 -4.65
C GLU A 42 12.69 -5.41 -3.58
N ASP A 43 12.11 -5.43 -2.38
CA ASP A 43 12.52 -4.72 -1.15
C ASP A 43 12.62 -3.18 -1.22
N GLU A 44 12.59 -2.59 -2.40
CA GLU A 44 12.55 -1.14 -2.63
C GLU A 44 11.33 -0.75 -3.46
N LEU A 45 10.45 0.06 -2.86
CA LEU A 45 9.29 0.65 -3.52
C LEU A 45 9.58 2.10 -3.93
N VAL A 46 9.61 2.37 -5.23
CA VAL A 46 9.80 3.73 -5.77
C VAL A 46 8.47 4.29 -6.27
N VAL A 47 8.05 5.44 -5.73
CA VAL A 47 6.76 6.08 -6.04
C VAL A 47 6.92 7.57 -6.39
N PRO A 48 6.00 8.15 -7.18
CA PRO A 48 6.04 9.57 -7.52
C PRO A 48 5.73 10.46 -6.31
N LEU A 49 6.54 11.51 -6.14
CA LEU A 49 6.31 12.54 -5.14
C LEU A 49 5.02 13.31 -5.43
N GLY A 50 4.21 13.56 -4.39
CA GLY A 50 3.00 14.38 -4.49
C GLY A 50 1.79 13.70 -5.12
N LYS A 51 1.85 12.38 -5.35
CA LYS A 51 0.72 11.58 -5.83
C LYS A 51 0.24 10.62 -4.74
N SER A 52 -1.07 10.44 -4.63
CA SER A 52 -1.63 9.40 -3.77
C SER A 52 -1.24 8.00 -4.28
N VAL A 53 -0.95 7.09 -3.34
CA VAL A 53 -0.57 5.71 -3.63
C VAL A 53 -1.47 4.78 -2.82
N LYS A 54 -2.01 3.75 -3.46
CA LYS A 54 -2.80 2.69 -2.85
C LYS A 54 -2.00 1.40 -2.88
N LEU A 55 -1.71 0.85 -1.72
CA LEU A 55 -0.98 -0.41 -1.57
C LEU A 55 -1.98 -1.54 -1.35
N ASN A 56 -2.08 -2.47 -2.31
CA ASN A 56 -2.86 -3.69 -2.16
C ASN A 56 -1.94 -4.79 -1.64
N LEU A 57 -1.95 -5.01 -0.32
CA LEU A 57 -1.06 -5.97 0.30
C LEU A 57 -1.69 -7.37 0.36
N THR A 58 -0.96 -8.36 -0.16
CA THR A 58 -1.25 -9.79 -0.05
C THR A 58 -0.09 -10.49 0.64
N SER A 59 -0.38 -11.42 1.55
CA SER A 59 0.61 -12.28 2.20
C SER A 59 0.51 -13.67 1.56
N GLU A 60 1.64 -14.17 1.07
CA GLU A 60 1.73 -15.46 0.35
C GLU A 60 1.98 -16.65 1.28
N ASP A 61 2.51 -16.41 2.49
CA ASP A 61 2.86 -17.47 3.45
C ASP A 61 2.41 -17.20 4.89
N VAL A 62 3.09 -16.33 5.63
CA VAL A 62 2.79 -15.96 7.02
C VAL A 62 2.28 -14.52 7.10
N LEU A 63 1.64 -14.16 8.21
CA LEU A 63 1.20 -12.77 8.39
C LEU A 63 2.40 -11.83 8.43
N HIS A 64 2.39 -10.86 7.51
CA HIS A 64 3.39 -9.80 7.42
C HIS A 64 2.76 -8.44 7.74
N GLY A 65 3.60 -7.50 8.18
CA GLY A 65 3.21 -6.10 8.38
C GLY A 65 4.14 -5.18 7.61
N PHE A 66 3.58 -4.31 6.77
CA PHE A 66 4.30 -3.27 6.03
C PHE A 66 4.06 -1.92 6.71
N SER A 67 5.12 -1.23 7.13
CA SER A 67 5.05 0.00 7.94
C SER A 67 6.13 1.00 7.57
#